data_AF-A0A9D6LBN3-F1
#
_entry.id   AF-A0A9D6LBN3-F1
#
_cell.length_a   1.000
_cell.length_b   1.000
_cell.length_c   1.000
_cell.angle_alpha   90.00
_cell.angle_beta   90.00
_cell.angle_gamma   90.00
#
_symmetry.space_group_name_H-M   'P 1'
#
loop_
_entity.id
_entity.type
_entity.pdbx_description
1 polymer ?
#
loop_
_entity_poly.entity_id
_entity_poly.type
_entity_poly.pdbx_seq_one_letter_code
_entity_poly.pdbx_strand_id
1 'polypeptide(L)' 'MQTPLLLAAGTRVELGAPVLFRHAKAGELAERFNEYLLVSNGKIVDRAKTYRGHGLCFY' A
#
# COMPACT_ATOMS: atom_id res chain seq x y z
N MET A 1 -12.47 7.58 -6.18
CA MET A 1 -12.26 8.19 -4.85
C MET A 1 -10.95 8.95 -4.88
N GLN A 2 -10.93 10.19 -4.41
CA GLN A 2 -9.70 10.97 -4.22
C GLN A 2 -9.36 10.96 -2.73
N THR A 3 -8.09 10.71 -2.39
CA THR A 3 -7.61 10.68 -1.00
C THR A 3 -6.54 11.77 -0.84
N PRO A 4 -6.93 13.04 -0.66
CA PRO A 4 -5.98 14.13 -0.52
C PRO A 4 -5.13 13.97 0.76
N LEU A 5 -3.85 14.34 0.66
CA LEU A 5 -2.92 14.38 1.78
C LEU A 5 -2.94 15.78 2.40
N LEU A 6 -3.40 15.88 3.64
CA LEU A 6 -3.33 17.09 4.45
C LEU A 6 -2.08 17.02 5.34
N LEU A 7 -1.28 18.07 5.33
CA LEU A 7 -0.05 18.17 6.09
C LEU A 7 -0.12 19.32 7.10
N ALA A 8 0.57 19.16 8.23
CA ALA A 8 0.72 20.24 9.19
C ALA A 8 1.50 21.41 8.57
N ALA A 9 1.18 22.65 8.98
CA ALA A 9 1.86 23.84 8.49
C ALA A 9 3.39 23.71 8.67
N GLY A 10 4.16 24.05 7.63
CA GLY A 10 5.62 23.93 7.62
C GLY A 10 6.16 22.55 7.25
N THR A 11 5.31 21.52 7.11
CA THR A 11 5.74 20.21 6.60
C THR A 11 6.04 20.32 5.11
N ARG A 12 7.24 19.90 4.69
CA ARG A 12 7.63 19.81 3.29
C ARG A 12 7.76 18.35 2.88
N VAL A 13 7.20 18.03 1.72
CA VAL A 13 7.37 16.73 1.06
C VAL A 13 8.06 17.04 -0.26
N GLU A 14 9.33 16.69 -0.34
CA GLU A 14 10.12 16.90 -1.55
C GLU A 14 9.63 15.97 -2.67
N LEU A 15 9.88 16.37 -3.92
CA LEU A 15 9.57 15.52 -5.06
C LEU A 15 10.31 14.17 -4.93
N GLY A 16 9.55 13.08 -5.08
CA GLY A 16 10.07 11.71 -4.92
C GLY A 16 10.04 11.16 -3.49
N ALA A 17 9.64 11.96 -2.48
CA ALA A 17 9.48 11.45 -1.13
C ALA A 17 8.33 10.42 -1.04
N PRO A 18 8.53 9.27 -0.37
CA PRO A 18 7.48 8.25 -0.24
C PRO A 18 6.41 8.69 0.75
N VAL A 19 5.13 8.49 0.38
CA VAL A 19 3.99 8.67 1.28
C VAL A 19 3.25 7.33 1.40
N LEU A 20 3.21 6.77 2.60
CA LEU A 20 2.55 5.49 2.87
C LEU A 20 1.14 5.74 3.42
N PHE A 21 0.13 5.23 2.71
CA PHE A 21 -1.26 5.29 3.15
C PHE A 21 -1.66 3.96 3.80
N ARG A 22 -2.30 4.05 4.97
CA ARG A 22 -2.95 2.90 5.61
C ARG A 22 -4.39 2.80 5.11
N HIS A 23 -4.72 1.68 4.49
CA HIS A 23 -6.05 1.40 4.02
C HIS A 23 -7.00 1.14 5.20
N ALA A 24 -8.29 1.48 5.03
CA ALA A 24 -9.29 1.28 6.07
C ALA A 24 -9.62 -0.21 6.28
N LYS A 25 -9.53 -1.01 5.22
CA LYS A 25 -9.79 -2.45 5.25
C LYS A 25 -8.68 -3.20 4.52
N ALA A 26 -8.12 -4.21 5.17
CA ALA A 26 -7.04 -5.03 4.59
C ALA A 26 -7.45 -5.70 3.26
N GLY A 27 -8.73 -6.08 3.14
CA GLY A 27 -9.28 -6.73 1.94
C GLY A 27 -9.26 -5.86 0.68
N GLU A 28 -9.35 -4.53 0.80
CA GLU A 28 -9.42 -3.62 -0.36
C GLU A 28 -8.14 -3.67 -1.21
N LEU A 29 -6.97 -3.82 -0.58
CA LEU A 29 -5.70 -3.99 -1.29
C LEU A 29 -5.60 -5.36 -1.97
N ALA A 30 -6.09 -6.42 -1.32
CA ALA A 30 -6.07 -7.77 -1.89
C ALA A 30 -6.85 -7.84 -3.22
N GLU A 31 -7.78 -6.90 -3.46
CA GLU A 31 -8.55 -6.82 -4.71
C GLU A 31 -7.74 -6.35 -5.90
N ARG A 32 -6.60 -5.69 -5.67
CA ARG A 32 -5.80 -4.98 -6.68
C ARG A 32 -4.38 -5.54 -6.81
N PHE A 33 -3.95 -6.36 -5.86
CA PHE A 33 -2.60 -6.92 -5.82
C PHE A 33 -2.66 -8.41 -5.47
N ASN A 34 -1.83 -9.20 -6.16
CA ASN A 34 -1.72 -10.65 -5.96
C ASN A 34 -0.78 -11.05 -4.81
N GLU A 35 0.09 -10.15 -4.37
CA GLU A 35 1.07 -10.42 -3.33
C GLU A 35 1.27 -9.20 -2.41
N TYR A 36 1.61 -9.47 -1.15
CA TYR A 36 2.12 -8.50 -0.18
C TYR A 36 3.63 -8.67 -0.01
N LEU A 37 4.35 -7.56 0.09
CA LEU A 37 5.74 -7.57 0.54
C LEU A 37 5.76 -7.50 2.07
N LEU A 38 6.40 -8.48 2.72
CA LEU A 38 6.64 -8.43 4.15
C LEU A 38 7.95 -7.68 4.39
N VAL A 39 7.88 -6.57 5.13
CA VAL A 39 9.03 -5.67 5.36
C VAL A 39 9.37 -5.65 6.84
N SER A 40 10.66 -5.83 7.16
CA SER A 40 11.20 -5.69 8.50
C SER A 40 12.55 -4.96 8.44
N ASN A 41 12.75 -3.99 9.33
CA ASN A 41 13.97 -3.16 9.39
C ASN A 41 14.38 -2.57 8.03
N GLY A 42 13.39 -2.07 7.27
CA GLY A 42 13.61 -1.47 5.95
C GLY A 42 13.99 -2.45 4.84
N LYS A 43 13.92 -3.76 5.08
CA LYS A 43 14.22 -4.80 4.09
C LYS A 43 12.99 -5.65 3.82
N ILE A 44 12.82 -6.05 2.56
CA ILE A 44 11.86 -7.09 2.21
C ILE A 44 12.40 -8.40 2.76
N VAL A 45 11.64 -9.04 3.65
CA VAL A 45 12.01 -10.31 4.27
C VAL A 45 11.25 -11.48 3.66
N ASP A 46 10.07 -11.24 3.08
CA ASP A 46 9.27 -12.30 2.43
C ASP A 46 8.17 -11.72 1.52
N ARG A 47 7.40 -12.59 0.87
CA ARG A 47 6.22 -12.30 0.06
C ARG A 47 5.06 -13.24 0.42
N ALA A 48 3.86 -12.69 0.61
CA ALA A 48 2.66 -13.48 0.89
C ALA A 48 1.62 -13.29 -0.21
N LYS A 49 1.04 -14.38 -0.71
CA LYS A 49 -0.05 -14.31 -1.70
C LYS A 49 -1.31 -13.72 -1.07
N THR A 50 -2.02 -12.88 -1.81
CA THR A 50 -3.36 -12.43 -1.42
C THR A 50 -4.40 -13.49 -1.80
N TYR A 51 -5.56 -13.46 -1.15
CA TYR A 51 -6.58 -14.51 -1.31
C TYR A 51 -7.43 -14.38 -2.60
N ARG A 52 -7.23 -13.33 -3.42
CA ARG A 52 -8.16 -12.98 -4.49
C ARG A 52 -7.96 -13.85 -5.74
N GLY A 53 -9.00 -14.63 -6.04
CA GLY A 53 -9.33 -15.16 -7.37
C GLY A 53 -8.36 -16.17 -7.97
N HIS A 54 -7.54 -16.89 -7.20
CA HIS A 54 -6.45 -17.71 -7.75
C HIS A 54 -5.47 -16.89 -8.63
N GLY A 55 -5.26 -15.61 -8.32
CA GLY A 55 -4.43 -14.69 -9.12
C GLY A 55 -5.22 -13.83 -10.11
N LEU A 56 -6.55 -13.90 -10.07
CA LEU A 56 -7.42 -13.06 -10.88
C LEU A 56 -7.74 -11.75 -10.13
N CYS A 57 -7.10 -10.66 -10.55
CA CYS A 57 -7.50 -9.29 -10.22
C CYS A 57 -8.59 -8.86 -11.21
N PHE A 58 -9.81 -8.67 -10.72
CA PHE A 58 -11.00 -8.36 -11.54
C PHE A 58 -11.23 -6.84 -11.73
N TYR A 59 -10.18 -6.04 -11.57
CA TYR A 59 -10.17 -4.58 -11.68
C TYR A 59 -8.93 -4.09 -12.40
#